data_AF-A0A9E0T945-F1
#
_entry.id   AF-A0A9E0T945-F1
#
_cell.length_a   1.000
_cell.length_b   1.000
_cell.length_c   1.000
_cell.angle_alpha   90.00
_cell.angle_beta   90.00
_cell.angle_gamma   90.00
#
_symmetry.space_group_name_H-M   'P 1'
#
loop_
_entity.id
_entity.type
_entity.pdbx_description
1 polymer ?
#
loop_
_entity_poly.entity_id
_entity_poly.type
_entity_poly.pdbx_seq_one_letter_code
_entity_poly.pdbx_strand_id
1 'polypeptide(L)'
;MQFSVPVRNARLDAIETQIGASAILKIRTGAAPASCATADSGTALSIVNLPADWMANAAAGSKAMAGTWSQNAAAAAGTAAHFRIYASDGTTCHMQGTVTQSGGGGDLTVDNTSFAVGQAFSVTAFTLTDGNA
;
A
#
# COMPACT_ATOMS: atom_id res chain seq x y z
N MET A 1 20.95 2.41 -18.36
CA MET A 1 21.14 3.75 -17.76
C MET A 1 21.12 3.60 -16.25
N GLN A 2 21.98 4.30 -15.52
CA GLN A 2 22.12 4.20 -14.06
C GLN A 2 21.88 5.58 -13.42
N PHE A 3 21.16 5.61 -12.30
CA PHE A 3 20.95 6.81 -11.49
C PHE A 3 21.68 6.72 -10.16
N SER A 4 22.17 7.89 -9.70
CA SER A 4 22.79 7.99 -8.38
C SER A 4 21.76 7.75 -7.26
N VAL A 5 22.24 7.29 -6.10
CA VAL A 5 21.38 7.07 -4.92
C VAL A 5 20.55 8.30 -4.55
N PRO A 6 21.09 9.56 -4.56
CA PRO A 6 20.29 10.73 -4.26
C PRO A 6 19.12 10.96 -5.23
N VAL A 7 19.32 10.71 -6.54
CA VAL A 7 18.24 10.84 -7.54
C VAL A 7 17.14 9.80 -7.28
N ARG A 8 17.54 8.55 -7.00
CA ARG A 8 16.60 7.47 -6.69
C ARG A 8 15.81 7.74 -5.41
N ASN A 9 16.47 8.24 -4.36
CA ASN A 9 15.80 8.65 -3.13
C ASN A 9 14.81 9.80 -3.37
N ALA A 10 15.21 10.84 -4.10
CA ALA A 10 14.35 11.98 -4.39
C ALA A 10 13.07 11.58 -5.15
N ARG A 11 13.16 10.62 -6.08
CA ARG A 11 11.99 10.06 -6.78
C ARG A 11 11.04 9.33 -5.83
N LEU A 12 11.58 8.59 -4.86
CA LEU A 12 10.78 7.89 -3.86
C LEU A 12 10.10 8.85 -2.88
N ASP A 13 10.81 9.86 -2.39
CA ASP A 13 10.23 10.86 -1.49
C ASP A 13 9.14 11.70 -2.17
N ALA A 14 9.26 11.92 -3.48
CA ALA A 14 8.21 12.58 -4.26
C ALA A 14 6.90 11.78 -4.33
N ILE A 15 6.93 10.45 -4.23
CA ILE A 15 5.71 9.61 -4.23
C ILE A 15 4.86 9.93 -3.00
N GLU A 16 5.47 9.91 -1.81
CA GLU A 16 4.76 10.22 -0.57
C GLU A 16 4.28 11.68 -0.55
N THR A 17 5.14 12.61 -0.99
CA THR A 17 4.79 14.03 -1.10
C THR A 17 3.56 14.24 -2.00
N GLN A 18 3.47 13.52 -3.12
CA GLN A 18 2.37 13.64 -4.07
C GLN A 18 1.06 13.02 -3.57
N ILE A 19 1.13 11.91 -2.84
CA ILE A 19 -0.03 11.25 -2.25
C ILE A 19 -0.56 12.04 -1.06
N GLY A 20 0.35 12.66 -0.31
CA GLY A 20 0.04 13.49 0.84
C GLY A 20 -0.05 12.72 2.16
N ALA A 21 -0.21 13.49 3.22
CA ALA A 21 -0.31 12.97 4.58
C ALA A 21 -1.66 12.27 4.83
N SER A 22 -1.66 11.31 5.75
CA SER A 22 -2.87 10.58 6.18
C SER A 22 -3.61 9.93 5.01
N ALA A 23 -2.83 9.32 4.11
CA ALA A 23 -3.33 8.55 2.99
C ALA A 23 -4.25 7.41 3.47
N ILE A 24 -5.12 6.93 2.58
CA ILE A 24 -6.08 5.87 2.87
C ILE A 24 -5.69 4.62 2.10
N LEU A 25 -5.41 3.53 2.80
CA LEU A 25 -5.16 2.21 2.23
C LEU A 25 -6.48 1.43 2.19
N LYS A 26 -6.84 0.86 1.03
CA LYS A 26 -7.95 -0.08 0.91
C LYS A 26 -7.44 -1.45 0.50
N ILE A 27 -7.83 -2.49 1.24
CA ILE A 27 -7.56 -3.89 0.91
C ILE A 27 -8.81 -4.48 0.26
N ARG A 28 -8.63 -5.17 -0.87
CA ARG A 28 -9.75 -5.59 -1.72
C ARG A 28 -9.56 -7.02 -2.25
N THR A 29 -10.68 -7.63 -2.65
CA THR A 29 -10.70 -8.93 -3.33
C THR A 29 -10.39 -8.80 -4.83
N GLY A 30 -10.00 -9.91 -5.46
CA GLY A 30 -9.77 -9.99 -6.91
C GLY A 30 -8.55 -9.21 -7.41
N ALA A 31 -8.37 -9.16 -8.72
CA ALA A 31 -7.27 -8.42 -9.34
C ALA A 31 -7.48 -6.90 -9.22
N ALA A 32 -6.37 -6.17 -9.08
CA ALA A 32 -6.38 -4.71 -9.16
C ALA A 32 -6.91 -4.23 -10.54
N PRO A 33 -7.55 -3.06 -10.61
CA PRO A 33 -7.95 -2.47 -11.89
C PRO A 33 -6.74 -2.20 -12.81
N ALA A 34 -6.98 -1.91 -14.08
CA ALA A 34 -5.90 -1.68 -15.05
C ALA A 34 -4.99 -0.49 -14.70
N SER A 35 -5.51 0.51 -13.98
CA SER A 35 -4.75 1.68 -13.55
C SER A 35 -5.36 2.33 -12.32
N CYS A 36 -4.58 3.19 -11.64
CA CYS A 36 -5.08 4.00 -10.53
C CYS A 36 -6.25 4.91 -10.92
N ALA A 37 -6.36 5.34 -12.17
CA ALA A 37 -7.48 6.16 -12.65
C ALA A 37 -8.76 5.32 -12.90
N THR A 38 -8.63 4.00 -12.99
CA THR A 38 -9.76 3.10 -13.19
C THR A 38 -10.53 2.92 -11.88
N ALA A 39 -11.86 2.89 -11.98
CA ALA A 39 -12.74 2.64 -10.84
C ALA A 39 -12.39 1.33 -10.11
N ASP A 40 -12.74 1.28 -8.82
CA ASP A 40 -12.45 0.14 -7.96
C ASP A 40 -13.07 -1.16 -8.48
N SER A 41 -12.26 -2.23 -8.51
CA SER A 41 -12.71 -3.61 -8.70
C SER A 41 -12.80 -4.32 -7.36
N GLY A 42 -13.55 -5.43 -7.34
CA GLY A 42 -13.68 -6.30 -6.16
C GLY A 42 -14.37 -5.65 -4.96
N THR A 43 -14.50 -6.45 -3.91
CA THR A 43 -15.10 -6.03 -2.63
C THR A 43 -14.05 -5.38 -1.75
N ALA A 44 -14.37 -4.23 -1.16
CA ALA A 44 -13.52 -3.63 -0.13
C ALA A 44 -13.61 -4.47 1.15
N LEU A 45 -12.49 -5.07 1.55
CA LEU A 45 -12.38 -5.87 2.78
C LEU A 45 -12.04 -4.99 3.99
N SER A 46 -11.21 -3.97 3.77
CA SER A 46 -10.81 -3.02 4.82
C SER A 46 -10.43 -1.66 4.23
N ILE A 47 -10.64 -0.62 5.02
CA ILE A 47 -10.20 0.75 4.79
C ILE A 47 -9.34 1.14 5.99
N VAL A 48 -8.08 1.48 5.78
CA VAL A 48 -7.08 1.80 6.81
C VAL A 48 -6.67 3.27 6.64
N ASN A 49 -6.83 4.07 7.70
CA ASN A 49 -6.29 5.42 7.73
C ASN A 49 -4.81 5.32 8.11
N LEU A 50 -3.93 5.71 7.20
CA LEU A 50 -2.49 5.66 7.44
C LEU A 50 -2.07 6.84 8.34
N PRO A 51 -0.92 6.72 9.05
CA PRO A 51 -0.33 7.83 9.76
C PRO A 51 -0.08 9.04 8.83
N ALA A 52 0.09 10.23 9.41
CA ALA A 52 0.42 11.42 8.63
C ALA A 52 1.71 11.22 7.81
N ASP A 53 2.73 10.64 8.44
CA ASP A 53 3.97 10.19 7.83
C ASP A 53 3.91 8.66 7.71
N TRP A 54 3.61 8.15 6.51
CA TRP A 54 3.26 6.74 6.31
C TRP A 54 4.39 5.95 5.65
N MET A 55 5.45 6.61 5.15
CA MET A 55 6.66 5.97 4.64
C MET A 55 7.91 6.57 5.29
N ALA A 56 8.89 5.74 5.62
CA ALA A 56 10.17 6.20 6.18
C ALA A 56 10.91 7.11 5.19
N ASN A 57 11.96 7.85 5.57
CA ASN A 57 12.78 8.57 4.59
C ASN A 57 13.45 7.61 3.59
N ALA A 58 13.52 7.99 2.30
CA ALA A 58 14.19 7.16 1.30
C ALA A 58 15.70 7.06 1.57
N ALA A 59 16.23 5.84 1.50
CA ALA A 59 17.66 5.56 1.66
C ALA A 59 18.08 4.42 0.74
N ALA A 60 19.29 4.51 0.17
CA ALA A 60 19.85 3.50 -0.73
C ALA A 60 18.95 3.12 -1.94
N GLY A 61 18.06 4.04 -2.37
CA GLY A 61 17.09 3.80 -3.44
C GLY A 61 15.90 2.92 -3.03
N SER A 62 15.57 2.90 -1.74
CA SER A 62 14.44 2.18 -1.18
C SER A 62 13.75 3.01 -0.09
N LYS A 63 12.46 2.78 0.13
CA LYS A 63 11.64 3.44 1.16
C LYS A 63 10.62 2.45 1.71
N ALA A 64 10.68 2.17 3.01
CA ALA A 64 9.80 1.21 3.69
C ALA A 64 8.58 1.92 4.30
N MET A 65 7.51 1.17 4.57
CA MET A 65 6.38 1.66 5.37
C MET A 65 6.85 2.18 6.74
N ALA A 66 6.20 3.24 7.21
CA ALA A 66 6.37 3.81 8.54
C ALA A 66 5.08 3.71 9.35
N GLY A 67 5.24 3.66 10.67
CA GLY A 67 4.13 3.53 11.61
C GLY A 67 3.38 2.21 11.49
N THR A 68 2.13 2.21 11.95
CA THR A 68 1.28 1.02 11.99
C THR A 68 0.22 1.10 10.90
N TRP A 69 0.19 0.10 10.04
CA TRP A 69 -0.84 -0.07 9.02
C TRP A 69 -1.65 -1.31 9.40
N SER A 70 -2.71 -1.13 10.18
CA SER A 70 -3.55 -2.21 10.66
C SER A 70 -5.00 -1.77 10.80
N GLN A 71 -5.90 -2.73 10.87
CA GLN A 71 -7.27 -2.48 11.31
C GLN A 71 -7.71 -3.55 12.30
N ASN A 72 -8.55 -3.14 13.25
CA ASN A 72 -9.02 -4.03 14.31
C ASN A 72 -10.30 -4.79 13.91
N ALA A 73 -10.98 -4.34 12.85
CA ALA A 73 -12.22 -4.93 12.38
C ALA A 73 -12.34 -4.76 10.86
N ALA A 74 -12.00 -5.80 10.10
CA ALA A 74 -12.29 -5.85 8.67
C ALA A 74 -13.80 -5.76 8.41
N ALA A 75 -14.19 -4.98 7.40
CA ALA A 75 -15.59 -4.67 7.11
C ALA A 75 -16.30 -5.79 6.32
N ALA A 76 -15.54 -6.61 5.59
CA ALA A 76 -16.07 -7.72 4.80
C ALA A 76 -15.14 -8.93 4.88
N ALA A 77 -15.71 -10.12 4.71
CA ALA A 77 -14.95 -11.35 4.56
C ALA A 77 -14.49 -11.56 3.12
N GLY A 78 -13.35 -12.22 2.95
CA GLY A 78 -12.82 -12.60 1.65
C GLY A 78 -11.30 -12.69 1.65
N THR A 79 -10.75 -13.08 0.50
CA THR A 79 -9.30 -13.15 0.30
C THR A 79 -8.76 -11.78 -0.13
N ALA A 80 -7.89 -11.20 0.69
CA ALA A 80 -7.10 -10.02 0.36
C ALA A 80 -6.18 -10.34 -0.82
N ALA A 81 -6.40 -9.68 -1.95
CA ALA A 81 -5.72 -9.98 -3.22
C ALA A 81 -5.00 -8.76 -3.80
N HIS A 82 -5.55 -7.56 -3.60
CA HIS A 82 -4.89 -6.33 -4.00
C HIS A 82 -5.14 -5.20 -2.99
N PHE A 83 -4.27 -4.20 -3.05
CA PHE A 83 -4.42 -2.97 -2.30
C PHE A 83 -4.49 -1.77 -3.25
N ARG A 84 -5.07 -0.69 -2.75
CA ARG A 84 -5.02 0.64 -3.36
C ARG A 84 -4.76 1.68 -2.29
N ILE A 85 -3.83 2.62 -2.54
CA ILE A 85 -3.57 3.77 -1.68
C ILE A 85 -4.12 5.02 -2.37
N TYR A 86 -4.95 5.74 -1.62
CA TYR A 86 -5.61 6.97 -2.01
C TYR A 86 -5.02 8.13 -1.22
N ALA A 87 -5.14 9.34 -1.76
CA ALA A 87 -5.01 10.55 -0.97
C ALA A 87 -5.99 10.55 0.22
N SER A 88 -5.83 11.49 1.13
CA SER A 88 -6.69 11.62 2.33
C SER A 88 -8.17 11.91 2.01
N ASP A 89 -8.48 12.27 0.76
CA ASP A 89 -9.86 12.37 0.26
C ASP A 89 -10.57 11.01 0.10
N GLY A 90 -9.84 9.90 0.16
CA GLY A 90 -10.35 8.54 0.05
C GLY A 90 -10.88 8.16 -1.34
N THR A 91 -10.68 9.00 -2.36
CA THR A 91 -11.21 8.83 -3.72
C THR A 91 -10.14 8.92 -4.81
N THR A 92 -9.09 9.74 -4.63
CA THR A 92 -8.00 9.89 -5.59
C THR A 92 -6.94 8.81 -5.37
N CYS A 93 -6.96 7.76 -6.20
CA CYS A 93 -5.99 6.67 -6.12
C CYS A 93 -4.66 7.07 -6.76
N HIS A 94 -3.56 6.78 -6.08
CA HIS A 94 -2.20 7.07 -6.58
C HIS A 94 -1.34 5.82 -6.74
N MET A 95 -1.66 4.75 -6.01
CA MET A 95 -0.88 3.53 -6.02
C MET A 95 -1.78 2.32 -5.85
N GLN A 96 -1.41 1.21 -6.50
CA GLN A 96 -2.08 -0.07 -6.35
C GLN A 96 -1.08 -1.20 -6.57
N GLY A 97 -1.33 -2.35 -5.98
CA GLY A 97 -0.47 -3.52 -6.09
C GLY A 97 -1.10 -4.76 -5.50
N THR A 98 -0.36 -5.85 -5.57
CA THR A 98 -0.78 -7.16 -5.07
C THR A 98 -0.64 -7.26 -3.55
N VAL A 99 -1.54 -8.03 -2.94
CA VAL A 99 -1.45 -8.38 -1.51
C VAL A 99 -1.14 -9.87 -1.40
N THR A 100 -0.16 -10.19 -0.57
CA THR A 100 0.16 -11.58 -0.21
C THR A 100 0.36 -11.72 1.29
N GLN A 101 0.41 -12.95 1.80
CA GLN A 101 0.93 -13.21 3.14
C GLN A 101 2.46 -13.27 3.11
N SER A 102 3.09 -13.29 4.29
CA SER A 102 4.56 -13.45 4.39
C SER A 102 5.08 -14.60 3.53
N GLY A 103 6.07 -14.31 2.70
CA GLY A 103 6.68 -15.25 1.76
C GLY A 103 5.99 -15.38 0.41
N GLY A 104 4.86 -14.68 0.17
CA GLY A 104 4.11 -14.79 -1.09
C GLY A 104 4.62 -13.92 -2.24
N GLY A 105 5.55 -12.98 -1.99
CA GLY A 105 6.22 -12.19 -3.02
C GLY A 105 5.38 -11.08 -3.66
N GLY A 106 4.23 -10.73 -3.07
CA GLY A 106 3.44 -9.58 -3.49
C GLY A 106 4.02 -8.25 -3.04
N ASP A 107 3.46 -7.17 -3.57
CA ASP A 107 3.91 -5.80 -3.31
C ASP A 107 3.68 -5.37 -1.84
N LEU A 108 2.55 -5.81 -1.26
CA LEU A 108 2.19 -5.59 0.14
C LEU A 108 1.97 -6.93 0.84
N THR A 109 2.52 -7.06 2.05
CA THR A 109 2.39 -8.28 2.87
C THR A 109 1.49 -8.04 4.07
N VAL A 110 0.51 -8.91 4.28
CA VAL A 110 -0.32 -8.97 5.50
C VAL A 110 0.00 -10.21 6.34
N ASP A 111 -0.40 -10.20 7.61
CA ASP A 111 -0.27 -11.33 8.52
C ASP A 111 -1.10 -12.56 8.10
N ASN A 112 -2.27 -12.36 7.50
CA ASN A 112 -3.10 -13.42 6.92
C ASN A 112 -3.98 -12.84 5.79
N THR A 113 -4.06 -13.49 4.62
CA THR A 113 -4.89 -13.00 3.49
C THR A 113 -6.36 -13.39 3.58
N SER A 114 -6.74 -14.34 4.43
CA SER A 114 -8.13 -14.75 4.60
C SER A 114 -8.82 -13.90 5.66
N PHE A 115 -9.47 -12.82 5.27
CA PHE A 115 -10.16 -11.92 6.19
C PHE A 115 -11.55 -12.43 6.53
N ALA A 116 -11.91 -12.39 7.82
CA ALA A 116 -13.28 -12.48 8.30
C ALA A 116 -13.80 -11.11 8.76
N VAL A 117 -15.13 -10.93 8.74
CA VAL A 117 -15.76 -9.71 9.29
C VAL A 117 -15.39 -9.54 10.76
N GLY A 118 -14.95 -8.35 11.16
CA GLY A 118 -14.55 -8.05 12.53
C GLY A 118 -13.18 -8.58 12.92
N GLN A 119 -12.45 -9.24 12.03
CA GLN A 119 -11.09 -9.70 12.29
C GLN A 119 -10.10 -8.53 12.26
N ALA A 120 -9.12 -8.55 13.16
CA ALA A 120 -7.94 -7.72 13.04
C ALA A 120 -6.96 -8.27 12.00
N PHE A 121 -6.22 -7.39 11.34
CA PHE A 121 -5.07 -7.75 10.52
C PHE A 121 -4.02 -6.64 10.60
N SER A 122 -2.78 -6.98 10.27
CA SER A 122 -1.70 -6.01 10.15
C SER A 122 -0.95 -6.19 8.84
N VAL A 123 -0.58 -5.08 8.22
CA VAL A 123 0.43 -5.07 7.17
C VAL A 123 1.79 -5.27 7.83
N THR A 124 2.52 -6.28 7.39
CA THR A 124 3.80 -6.68 7.98
C THR A 124 4.99 -6.19 7.16
N ALA A 125 4.81 -5.93 5.87
CA ALA A 125 5.83 -5.36 5.00
C ALA A 125 5.23 -4.63 3.80
N PHE A 126 5.80 -3.48 3.50
CA PHE A 126 5.62 -2.75 2.25
C PHE A 126 6.86 -1.89 2.01
N THR A 127 7.44 -2.00 0.81
CA THR A 127 8.67 -1.29 0.44
C THR A 127 8.60 -0.87 -1.01
N LEU A 128 8.87 0.41 -1.27
CA LEU A 128 9.12 0.91 -2.62
C LEU A 128 10.62 0.83 -2.91
N THR A 129 10.98 0.32 -4.07
CA THR A 129 12.37 0.31 -4.56
C THR A 129 12.41 1.03 -5.90
N ASP A 130 13.27 2.04 -6.01
CA ASP A 130 13.42 2.77 -7.26
C ASP A 130 14.34 1.99 -8.22
N GLY A 131 13.92 1.92 -9.49
CA GLY A 131 14.68 1.24 -10.54
C GLY A 131 15.95 1.98 -10.95
N ASN A 132 16.66 1.41 -11.93
CA ASN A 132 17.84 1.99 -12.57
C ASN A 132 19.02 2.24 -11.59
N ALA A 133 19.21 1.30 -10.66
CA ALA A 133 20.36 1.25 -9.76
C ALA A 133 21.68 0.97 -10.49
#